data_AF-A0A5C6X5V4-F1
#
_entry.id   AF-A0A5C6X5V4-F1
#
_cell.length_a   1.000
_cell.length_b   1.000
_cell.length_c   1.000
_cell.angle_alpha   90.00
_cell.angle_beta   90.00
_cell.angle_gamma   90.00
#
_symmetry.space_group_name_H-M   'P 1'
#
loop_
_entity.id
_entity.type
_entity.pdbx_description
1 polymer ?
#
loop_
_entity_poly.entity_id
_entity_poly.type
_entity_poly.pdbx_seq_one_letter_code
_entity_poly.pdbx_strand_id
1 'polypeptide(L)'
;MRVRTEITALLIALLSLQILTSLGAIGLLSRMAPAIEQIIEENSYSIIAVEEMLVILGNTPVNDEDRERFDEAFTRASTNITESGERPAIHTIERYHQAALRGDAQARAETTSALSELARINHDSMARMDERAKRMGISGAWAAMILGVISVFLGLVFARRLLHRIVEPAEDFQATARAFTSGDLLRRVHLDEPPPEFKDTARCINTLLDEHQRLRHGGSPQSDATPSPRAGTLSDGERRLAIALLDDYATPGALLDSSGRVLATSRAALDLPDEARAQLRELDAIAEDERLWRRRQLTDELWLATLERLEA
;
A
#
# COMPACT_ATOMS: atom_id res chain seq x y z
N MET A 1 16.37 0.56 6.10
CA MET A 1 15.94 1.48 5.02
C MET A 1 14.63 1.08 4.31
N ARG A 2 14.02 -0.08 4.59
CA ARG A 2 12.78 -0.54 3.94
C ARG A 2 11.54 0.25 4.37
N VAL A 3 11.42 0.67 5.64
CA VAL A 3 10.27 1.47 6.12
C VAL A 3 10.18 2.81 5.42
N ARG A 4 11.30 3.53 5.36
CA ARG A 4 11.34 4.83 4.69
C ARG A 4 10.95 4.68 3.22
N THR A 5 11.47 3.66 2.52
CA THR A 5 11.12 3.43 1.11
C THR A 5 9.66 3.05 0.93
N GLU A 6 9.09 2.22 1.80
CA GLU A 6 7.67 1.87 1.74
C GLU A 6 6.73 3.04 2.04
N ILE A 7 7.03 3.85 3.06
CA ILE A 7 6.25 5.06 3.38
C ILE A 7 6.37 6.08 2.25
N THR A 8 7.59 6.29 1.75
CA THR A 8 7.82 7.21 0.63
C THR A 8 7.09 6.74 -0.62
N ALA A 9 7.10 5.44 -0.91
CA ALA A 9 6.37 4.86 -2.03
C ALA A 9 4.85 5.01 -1.87
N LEU A 10 4.32 4.79 -0.67
CA LEU A 10 2.91 5.00 -0.35
C LEU A 10 2.49 6.46 -0.45
N LEU A 11 3.31 7.38 0.07
CA LEU A 11 3.07 8.83 -0.03
C LEU A 11 3.12 9.30 -1.48
N ILE A 12 4.12 8.86 -2.25
CA ILE A 12 4.21 9.15 -3.68
C ILE A 12 2.99 8.58 -4.40
N ALA A 13 2.59 7.34 -4.14
CA ALA A 13 1.42 6.73 -4.75
C ALA A 13 0.13 7.52 -4.45
N LEU A 14 -0.06 7.94 -3.19
CA LEU A 14 -1.21 8.74 -2.78
C LEU A 14 -1.21 10.12 -3.47
N LEU A 15 -0.06 10.78 -3.50
CA LEU A 15 0.08 12.12 -4.09
C LEU A 15 -0.06 12.07 -5.62
N SER A 16 0.53 11.07 -6.27
CA SER A 16 0.33 10.79 -7.70
C SER A 16 -1.13 10.51 -8.02
N LEU A 17 -1.82 9.70 -7.20
CA LEU A 17 -3.25 9.47 -7.38
C LEU A 17 -4.05 10.76 -7.24
N GLN A 18 -3.75 11.60 -6.24
CA GLN A 18 -4.45 12.86 -6.01
C GLN A 18 -4.24 13.88 -7.15
N ILE A 19 -3.03 13.93 -7.71
CA ILE A 19 -2.75 14.72 -8.91
C ILE A 19 -3.54 14.17 -10.09
N LEU A 20 -3.51 12.85 -10.30
CA LEU A 20 -4.23 12.20 -11.39
C LEU A 20 -5.75 12.42 -11.26
N THR A 21 -6.28 12.42 -10.04
CA THR A 21 -7.69 12.69 -9.80
C THR A 21 -8.06 14.13 -10.07
N SER A 22 -7.21 15.07 -9.68
CA SER A 22 -7.42 16.49 -9.93
C SER A 22 -7.35 16.81 -11.43
N LEU A 23 -6.34 16.28 -12.13
CA LEU A 23 -6.20 16.40 -13.57
C LEU A 23 -7.35 15.72 -14.31
N GLY A 24 -7.78 14.54 -13.86
CA GLY A 24 -8.93 13.83 -14.41
C GLY A 24 -10.22 14.62 -14.25
N ALA A 25 -10.47 15.21 -13.08
CA ALA A 25 -11.62 16.06 -12.83
C ALA A 25 -11.60 17.33 -13.69
N ILE A 26 -10.45 18.01 -13.78
CA ILE A 26 -10.27 19.19 -14.64
C ILE A 26 -10.49 18.82 -16.11
N GLY A 27 -9.91 17.71 -16.59
CA GLY A 27 -10.08 17.26 -17.97
C GLY A 27 -11.51 16.85 -18.31
N LEU A 28 -12.24 16.30 -17.33
CA LEU A 28 -13.67 16.02 -17.45
C LEU A 28 -14.50 17.29 -17.56
N LEU A 29 -14.25 18.27 -16.68
CA LEU A 29 -14.93 19.56 -16.70
C LEU A 29 -14.59 20.37 -17.97
N SER A 30 -13.32 20.37 -18.39
CA SER A 30 -12.85 21.12 -19.56
C SER A 30 -13.32 20.53 -20.89
N ARG A 31 -13.68 19.24 -20.94
CA ARG A 31 -14.33 18.63 -22.12
C ARG A 31 -15.81 19.01 -22.25
N MET A 32 -16.46 19.46 -21.18
CA MET A 32 -17.90 19.78 -21.21
C MET A 32 -18.18 21.23 -21.57
N ALA A 33 -17.33 22.17 -21.13
CA ALA A 33 -17.56 23.59 -21.38
C ALA A 33 -17.56 23.97 -22.89
N PRO A 34 -16.58 23.56 -23.72
CA PRO A 34 -16.49 24.04 -25.10
C PRO A 34 -17.61 23.52 -25.99
N ALA A 35 -18.04 22.27 -25.75
CA ALA A 35 -19.09 21.63 -26.54
C ALA A 35 -20.46 22.27 -26.30
N ILE A 36 -20.68 22.95 -25.17
CA ILE A 36 -21.95 23.63 -24.87
C ILE A 36 -21.89 25.07 -25.38
N GLU A 37 -20.77 25.75 -25.16
CA GLU A 37 -20.63 27.18 -25.45
C GLU A 37 -20.61 27.48 -26.95
N GLN A 38 -19.86 26.69 -27.73
CA GLN A 38 -19.82 26.85 -29.19
C GLN A 38 -21.18 26.49 -29.84
N ILE A 39 -21.90 25.51 -29.27
CA ILE A 39 -23.24 25.12 -29.73
C ILE A 39 -24.27 26.21 -29.43
N ILE A 40 -24.17 26.90 -28.29
CA ILE A 40 -25.11 27.97 -27.95
C ILE A 40 -24.86 29.20 -28.83
N GLU A 41 -23.59 29.56 -29.06
CA GLU A 41 -23.25 30.78 -29.80
C GLU A 41 -23.60 30.67 -31.29
N GLU A 42 -23.15 29.63 -32.00
CA GLU A 42 -23.42 29.46 -33.44
C GLU A 42 -24.93 29.30 -33.74
N ASN A 43 -25.66 28.57 -32.88
CA ASN A 43 -27.09 28.33 -33.10
C ASN A 43 -27.98 29.52 -32.68
N SER A 44 -27.56 30.32 -31.70
CA SER A 44 -28.23 31.58 -31.32
C SER A 44 -28.30 32.56 -32.50
N TYR A 45 -27.19 32.73 -33.23
CA TYR A 45 -27.14 33.63 -34.37
C TYR A 45 -28.08 33.22 -35.52
N SER A 46 -28.24 31.92 -35.77
CA SER A 46 -29.13 31.40 -36.82
C SER A 46 -30.61 31.62 -36.47
N ILE A 47 -31.01 31.41 -35.21
CA ILE A 47 -32.39 31.65 -34.77
C ILE A 47 -32.75 33.12 -34.83
N ILE A 48 -31.90 34.00 -34.29
CA ILE A 48 -32.15 35.46 -34.30
C ILE A 48 -32.32 35.97 -35.73
N ALA A 49 -31.49 35.47 -36.66
CA ALA A 49 -31.61 35.82 -38.08
C ALA A 49 -32.96 35.37 -38.68
N VAL A 50 -33.42 34.16 -38.37
CA VAL A 50 -34.72 33.66 -38.84
C VAL A 50 -35.89 34.43 -38.25
N GLU A 51 -35.84 34.75 -36.95
CA GLU A 51 -36.86 35.58 -36.28
C GLU A 51 -36.91 36.99 -36.87
N GLU A 52 -35.76 37.63 -37.10
CA GLU A 52 -35.68 38.96 -37.71
C GLU A 52 -36.30 38.98 -39.11
N MET A 53 -35.99 37.96 -39.94
CA MET A 53 -36.60 37.80 -41.26
C MET A 53 -38.12 37.60 -41.21
N LEU A 54 -38.62 36.82 -40.24
CA LEU A 54 -40.06 36.61 -40.05
C LEU A 54 -40.77 37.89 -39.59
N VAL A 55 -40.16 38.67 -38.68
CA VAL A 55 -40.70 39.94 -38.20
C VAL A 55 -40.78 40.95 -39.35
N ILE A 56 -39.72 41.07 -40.16
CA ILE A 56 -39.70 41.95 -41.33
C ILE A 56 -40.79 41.57 -42.32
N LEU A 57 -40.95 40.27 -42.61
CA LEU A 57 -42.04 39.80 -43.47
C LEU A 57 -43.43 40.00 -42.86
N GLY A 58 -43.54 40.16 -41.54
CA GLY A 58 -44.79 40.51 -40.85
C GLY A 58 -45.18 41.99 -41.03
N ASN A 59 -44.20 42.89 -41.12
CA ASN A 59 -44.42 44.32 -41.27
C ASN A 59 -44.73 44.68 -42.73
N THR A 60 -45.95 45.11 -43.01
CA THR A 60 -46.36 45.53 -44.37
C THR A 60 -46.91 46.96 -44.33
N PRO A 61 -46.45 47.88 -45.22
CA PRO A 61 -45.43 47.68 -46.26
C PRO A 61 -44.00 47.61 -45.68
N VAL A 62 -43.16 46.79 -46.31
CA VAL A 62 -41.73 46.68 -46.00
C VAL A 62 -41.00 47.90 -46.58
N ASN A 63 -40.29 48.66 -45.74
CA ASN A 63 -39.50 49.82 -46.17
C ASN A 63 -38.09 49.38 -46.67
N ASP A 64 -37.29 50.31 -47.21
CA ASP A 64 -35.97 49.96 -47.74
C ASP A 64 -34.97 49.56 -46.64
N GLU A 65 -35.10 50.12 -45.43
CA GLU A 65 -34.28 49.76 -44.26
C GLU A 65 -34.54 48.30 -43.82
N ASP A 66 -35.80 47.88 -43.80
CA ASP A 66 -36.23 46.51 -43.49
C ASP A 66 -35.72 45.53 -44.55
N ARG A 67 -35.61 45.95 -45.83
CA ARG A 67 -35.02 45.12 -46.89
C ARG A 67 -33.53 44.89 -46.67
N GLU A 68 -32.77 45.94 -46.36
CA GLU A 68 -31.34 45.80 -46.04
C GLU A 68 -31.13 44.91 -44.83
N ARG A 69 -31.92 45.08 -43.76
CA ARG A 69 -31.88 44.22 -42.57
C ARG A 69 -32.24 42.77 -42.88
N PHE A 70 -33.18 42.54 -43.78
CA PHE A 70 -33.52 41.20 -44.23
C PHE A 70 -32.34 40.54 -44.95
N ASP A 71 -31.69 41.26 -45.86
CA ASP A 71 -30.56 40.74 -46.63
C ASP A 71 -29.35 40.47 -45.73
N GLU A 72 -29.10 41.32 -44.73
CA GLU A 72 -28.09 41.07 -43.70
C GLU A 72 -28.41 39.82 -42.88
N ALA A 73 -29.65 39.69 -42.39
CA ALA A 73 -30.09 38.53 -41.64
C ALA A 73 -30.01 37.24 -42.47
N PHE A 74 -30.42 37.28 -43.74
CA PHE A 74 -30.31 36.16 -44.67
C PHE A 74 -28.86 35.77 -44.96
N THR A 75 -27.97 36.74 -45.12
CA THR A 75 -26.54 36.51 -45.29
C THR A 75 -25.94 35.80 -44.08
N ARG A 76 -26.31 36.22 -42.85
CA ARG A 76 -25.89 35.52 -41.63
C ARG A 76 -26.41 34.07 -41.57
N ALA A 77 -27.67 33.85 -41.91
CA ALA A 77 -28.26 32.51 -41.88
C ALA A 77 -27.65 31.57 -42.96
N SER A 78 -27.39 32.09 -44.16
CA SER A 78 -26.85 31.30 -45.28
C SER A 78 -25.36 30.98 -45.17
N THR A 79 -24.59 31.82 -44.46
CA THR A 79 -23.17 31.58 -44.20
C THR A 79 -22.93 30.61 -43.04
N ASN A 80 -23.93 30.39 -42.19
CA ASN A 80 -23.85 29.53 -41.01
C ASN A 80 -24.69 28.24 -41.17
N ILE A 81 -24.54 27.55 -42.30
CA ILE A 81 -25.25 26.30 -42.56
C ILE A 81 -24.54 25.15 -41.82
N THR A 82 -25.21 24.57 -40.83
CA THR A 82 -24.64 23.51 -39.98
C THR A 82 -25.24 22.13 -40.27
N GLU A 83 -26.54 22.08 -40.63
CA GLU A 83 -27.26 20.84 -40.87
C GLU A 83 -27.56 20.63 -42.37
N SER A 84 -27.48 19.37 -42.82
CA SER A 84 -27.75 19.01 -44.22
C SER A 84 -29.17 19.38 -44.69
N GLY A 85 -30.13 19.45 -43.76
CA GLY A 85 -31.52 19.81 -44.00
C GLY A 85 -31.78 21.31 -44.20
N GLU A 86 -30.83 22.20 -43.88
CA GLU A 86 -31.03 23.66 -43.98
C GLU A 86 -30.91 24.17 -45.42
N ARG A 87 -30.09 23.51 -46.25
CA ARG A 87 -29.79 23.96 -47.64
C ARG A 87 -31.06 24.11 -48.51
N PRO A 88 -32.02 23.16 -48.51
CA PRO A 88 -33.26 23.33 -49.28
C PRO A 88 -34.11 24.52 -48.82
N ALA A 89 -34.14 24.79 -47.51
CA ALA A 89 -34.88 25.92 -46.95
C ALA A 89 -34.22 27.26 -47.34
N ILE A 90 -32.89 27.37 -47.17
CA ILE A 90 -32.10 28.54 -47.60
C ILE A 90 -32.29 28.83 -49.09
N HIS A 91 -32.24 27.81 -49.95
CA HIS A 91 -32.43 27.98 -51.40
C HIS A 91 -33.86 28.47 -51.73
N THR A 92 -34.88 28.01 -50.99
CA THR A 92 -36.26 28.49 -51.17
C THR A 92 -36.38 29.96 -50.77
N ILE A 93 -35.75 30.35 -49.65
CA ILE A 93 -35.70 31.75 -49.21
C ILE A 93 -34.97 32.61 -50.26
N GLU A 94 -33.80 32.18 -50.73
CA GLU A 94 -33.01 32.87 -51.75
C GLU A 94 -33.83 33.15 -53.03
N ARG A 95 -34.62 32.16 -53.48
CA ARG A 95 -35.44 32.28 -54.69
C ARG A 95 -36.60 33.27 -54.55
N TYR A 96 -37.26 33.31 -53.39
CA TYR A 96 -38.54 34.01 -53.24
C TYR A 96 -38.50 35.29 -52.40
N HIS A 97 -37.45 35.52 -51.58
CA HIS A 97 -37.42 36.65 -50.63
C HIS A 97 -37.59 38.02 -51.30
N GLN A 98 -36.94 38.27 -52.44
CA GLN A 98 -37.05 39.57 -53.11
C GLN A 98 -38.48 39.87 -53.60
N ALA A 99 -39.20 38.85 -54.07
CA ALA A 99 -40.60 38.99 -54.47
C ALA A 99 -41.50 39.13 -53.23
N ALA A 100 -41.17 38.41 -52.15
CA ALA A 100 -41.86 38.51 -50.88
C ALA A 100 -41.78 39.93 -50.27
N LEU A 101 -40.60 40.54 -50.28
CA LEU A 101 -40.35 41.91 -49.79
C LEU A 101 -40.98 43.01 -50.67
N ARG A 102 -41.36 42.67 -51.91
CA ARG A 102 -42.14 43.54 -52.81
C ARG A 102 -43.65 43.42 -52.60
N GLY A 103 -44.10 42.50 -51.73
CA GLY A 103 -45.50 42.33 -51.38
C GLY A 103 -46.24 41.25 -52.17
N ASP A 104 -45.55 40.41 -52.94
CA ASP A 104 -46.17 39.24 -53.59
C ASP A 104 -46.64 38.24 -52.53
N ALA A 105 -47.95 37.98 -52.48
CA ALA A 105 -48.56 37.10 -51.50
C ALA A 105 -48.09 35.64 -51.61
N GLN A 106 -47.86 35.14 -52.82
CA GLN A 106 -47.39 33.77 -53.03
C GLN A 106 -45.94 33.65 -52.59
N ALA A 107 -45.08 34.56 -53.04
CA ALA A 107 -43.68 34.58 -52.63
C ALA A 107 -43.53 34.73 -51.11
N ARG A 108 -44.36 35.57 -50.46
CA ARG A 108 -44.39 35.67 -48.99
C ARG A 108 -44.77 34.37 -48.31
N ALA A 109 -45.77 33.66 -48.81
CA ALA A 109 -46.18 32.38 -48.23
C ALA A 109 -45.04 31.36 -48.33
N GLU A 110 -44.38 31.26 -49.49
CA GLU A 110 -43.24 30.37 -49.72
C GLU A 110 -42.04 30.74 -48.82
N THR A 111 -41.67 32.02 -48.75
CA THR A 111 -40.56 32.47 -47.89
C THR A 111 -40.86 32.24 -46.41
N THR A 112 -42.09 32.53 -45.96
CA THR A 112 -42.51 32.32 -44.55
C THR A 112 -42.51 30.84 -44.19
N SER A 113 -42.99 29.98 -45.09
CA SER A 113 -42.95 28.52 -44.91
C SER A 113 -41.51 28.00 -44.83
N ALA A 114 -40.63 28.48 -45.71
CA ALA A 114 -39.23 28.09 -45.71
C ALA A 114 -38.48 28.58 -44.45
N LEU A 115 -38.75 29.80 -43.98
CA LEU A 115 -38.21 30.32 -42.71
C LEU A 115 -38.71 29.51 -41.51
N SER A 116 -39.99 29.13 -41.49
CA SER A 116 -40.56 28.30 -40.42
C SER A 116 -39.93 26.91 -40.38
N GLU A 117 -39.68 26.32 -41.56
CA GLU A 117 -38.99 25.03 -41.66
C GLU A 117 -37.52 25.15 -41.22
N LEU A 118 -36.83 26.23 -41.59
CA LEU A 118 -35.47 26.51 -41.14
C LEU A 118 -35.41 26.67 -39.61
N ALA A 119 -36.36 27.40 -39.02
CA ALA A 119 -36.49 27.53 -37.56
C ALA A 119 -36.68 26.17 -36.88
N ARG A 120 -37.55 25.31 -37.45
CA ARG A 120 -37.81 23.96 -36.93
C ARG A 120 -36.56 23.09 -36.95
N ILE A 121 -35.82 23.09 -38.05
CA ILE A 121 -34.57 22.32 -38.20
C ILE A 121 -33.54 22.75 -37.15
N ASN A 122 -33.36 24.07 -36.96
CA ASN A 122 -32.48 24.64 -35.95
C ASN A 122 -32.89 24.21 -34.52
N HIS A 123 -34.18 24.35 -34.18
CA HIS A 123 -34.71 23.93 -32.88
C HIS A 123 -34.52 22.43 -32.62
N ASP A 124 -34.82 21.59 -33.61
CA ASP A 124 -34.65 20.14 -33.50
C ASP A 124 -33.17 19.77 -33.32
N SER A 125 -32.24 20.50 -33.97
CA SER A 125 -30.81 20.33 -33.79
C SER A 125 -30.35 20.69 -32.37
N MET A 126 -30.77 21.86 -31.85
CA MET A 126 -30.48 22.28 -30.47
C MET A 126 -30.95 21.24 -29.46
N ALA A 127 -32.17 20.72 -29.61
CA ALA A 127 -32.71 19.71 -28.68
C ALA A 127 -31.87 18.42 -28.67
N ARG A 128 -31.41 17.96 -29.85
CA ARG A 128 -30.52 16.78 -29.94
C ARG A 128 -29.16 17.05 -29.29
N MET A 129 -28.63 18.26 -29.45
CA MET A 129 -27.34 18.65 -28.90
C MET A 129 -27.38 18.83 -27.38
N ASP A 130 -28.42 19.46 -26.84
CA ASP A 130 -28.65 19.57 -25.39
C ASP A 130 -28.75 18.18 -24.75
N GLU A 131 -29.50 17.27 -25.35
CA GLU A 131 -29.61 15.90 -24.86
C GLU A 131 -28.26 15.15 -24.91
N ARG A 132 -27.45 15.41 -25.93
CA ARG A 132 -26.09 14.86 -26.04
C ARG A 132 -25.16 15.45 -24.96
N ALA A 133 -25.25 16.75 -24.71
CA ALA A 133 -24.49 17.44 -23.67
C ALA A 133 -24.86 16.91 -22.28
N LYS A 134 -26.15 16.71 -21.99
CA LYS A 134 -26.64 16.10 -20.73
C LYS A 134 -26.08 14.69 -20.54
N ARG A 135 -26.13 13.84 -21.57
CA ARG A 135 -25.57 12.48 -21.50
C ARG A 135 -24.06 12.49 -21.27
N MET A 136 -23.32 13.40 -21.92
CA MET A 136 -21.91 13.60 -21.62
C MET A 136 -21.72 14.01 -20.16
N GLY A 137 -22.50 14.99 -19.67
CA GLY A 137 -22.60 15.44 -18.28
C GLY A 137 -22.68 14.28 -17.27
N ILE A 138 -23.66 13.41 -17.46
CA ILE A 138 -23.90 12.26 -16.59
C ILE A 138 -22.72 11.28 -16.62
N SER A 139 -22.15 11.00 -17.79
CA SER A 139 -21.01 10.09 -17.90
C SER A 139 -19.77 10.63 -17.18
N GLY A 140 -19.55 11.94 -17.22
CA GLY A 140 -18.45 12.58 -16.52
C GLY A 140 -18.62 12.60 -15.01
N ALA A 141 -19.84 12.81 -14.53
CA ALA A 141 -20.17 12.73 -13.11
C ALA A 141 -19.90 11.33 -12.54
N TRP A 142 -20.27 10.27 -13.26
CA TRP A 142 -19.97 8.88 -12.86
C TRP A 142 -18.47 8.62 -12.79
N ALA A 143 -17.70 9.08 -13.78
CA ALA A 143 -16.25 8.93 -13.77
C ALA A 143 -15.62 9.64 -12.56
N ALA A 144 -16.03 10.88 -12.26
CA ALA A 144 -15.55 11.63 -11.09
C ALA A 144 -15.92 10.95 -9.76
N MET A 145 -17.15 10.40 -9.66
CA MET A 145 -17.59 9.66 -8.48
C MET A 145 -16.73 8.42 -8.22
N ILE A 146 -16.50 7.59 -9.25
CA ILE A 146 -15.65 6.40 -9.14
C ILE A 146 -14.23 6.76 -8.70
N LEU A 147 -13.67 7.82 -9.28
CA LEU A 147 -12.35 8.32 -8.93
C LEU A 147 -12.27 8.77 -7.46
N GLY A 148 -13.31 9.47 -6.99
CA GLY A 148 -13.43 9.90 -5.60
C GLY A 148 -13.50 8.71 -4.64
N VAL A 149 -14.31 7.70 -4.95
CA VAL A 149 -14.41 6.47 -4.14
C VAL A 149 -13.07 5.75 -4.05
N ILE A 150 -12.35 5.62 -5.18
CA ILE A 150 -11.02 5.01 -5.20
C ILE A 150 -10.03 5.81 -4.35
N SER A 151 -10.05 7.14 -4.44
CA SER A 151 -9.17 8.01 -3.63
C SER A 151 -9.43 7.85 -2.13
N VAL A 152 -10.69 7.86 -1.70
CA VAL A 152 -11.07 7.63 -0.29
C VAL A 152 -10.62 6.25 0.18
N PHE A 153 -10.85 5.21 -0.62
CA PHE A 153 -10.43 3.85 -0.29
C PHE A 153 -8.91 3.76 -0.10
N LEU A 154 -8.12 4.36 -1.01
CA LEU A 154 -6.67 4.35 -0.92
C LEU A 154 -6.17 5.14 0.30
N GLY A 155 -6.81 6.27 0.61
CA GLY A 155 -6.54 7.04 1.82
C GLY A 155 -6.78 6.24 3.10
N LEU A 156 -7.85 5.45 3.15
CA LEU A 156 -8.15 4.58 4.29
C LEU A 156 -7.11 3.47 4.47
N VAL A 157 -6.70 2.83 3.37
CA VAL A 157 -5.63 1.82 3.38
C VAL A 157 -4.30 2.42 3.85
N PHE A 158 -3.98 3.64 3.39
CA PHE A 158 -2.80 4.37 3.83
C PHE A 158 -2.84 4.68 5.34
N ALA A 159 -3.96 5.24 5.83
CA ALA A 159 -4.13 5.57 7.24
C ALA A 159 -4.00 4.33 8.13
N ARG A 160 -4.63 3.21 7.74
CA ARG A 160 -4.54 1.95 8.49
C ARG A 160 -3.11 1.40 8.51
N ARG A 161 -2.39 1.44 7.39
CA ARG A 161 -0.98 1.03 7.35
C ARG A 161 -0.10 1.93 8.21
N LEU A 162 -0.32 3.24 8.18
CA LEU A 162 0.45 4.20 8.95
C LEU A 162 0.27 3.98 10.45
N LEU A 163 -0.96 3.75 10.89
CA LEU A 163 -1.29 3.45 12.29
C LEU A 163 -0.56 2.19 12.77
N HIS A 164 -0.77 1.04 12.12
CA HIS A 164 -0.18 -0.22 12.59
C HIS A 164 1.34 -0.29 12.44
N ARG A 165 1.93 0.29 11.38
CA ARG A 165 3.39 0.17 11.15
C ARG A 165 4.25 1.24 11.79
N ILE A 166 3.68 2.36 12.21
CA ILE A 166 4.45 3.48 12.77
C ILE A 166 3.93 3.89 14.14
N VAL A 167 2.62 4.18 14.23
CA VAL A 167 2.05 4.76 15.44
C VAL A 167 2.08 3.75 16.58
N GLU A 168 1.57 2.54 16.37
CA GLU A 168 1.56 1.48 17.38
C GLU A 168 2.99 1.14 17.90
N PRO A 169 4.00 0.89 17.04
CA PRO A 169 5.36 0.71 17.52
C PRO A 169 5.91 1.89 18.31
N ALA A 170 5.66 3.13 17.85
CA ALA A 170 6.11 4.33 18.55
C ALA A 170 5.48 4.47 19.94
N GLU A 171 4.19 4.15 20.07
CA GLU A 171 3.49 4.11 21.36
C GLU A 171 4.09 3.07 22.30
N ASP A 172 4.44 1.89 21.81
CA ASP A 172 5.08 0.83 22.62
C ASP A 172 6.49 1.21 23.10
N PHE A 173 7.28 1.87 22.24
CA PHE A 173 8.56 2.44 22.66
C PHE A 173 8.37 3.49 23.76
N GLN A 174 7.40 4.40 23.58
CA GLN A 174 7.12 5.44 24.56
C GLN A 174 6.62 4.85 25.89
N ALA A 175 5.74 3.84 25.84
CA ALA A 175 5.21 3.15 27.01
C ALA A 175 6.32 2.43 27.78
N THR A 176 7.23 1.75 27.07
CA THR A 176 8.36 1.05 27.69
C THR A 176 9.36 2.03 28.32
N ALA A 177 9.66 3.15 27.65
CA ALA A 177 10.51 4.19 28.20
C ALA A 177 9.91 4.81 29.49
N ARG A 178 8.60 5.07 29.51
CA ARG A 178 7.89 5.55 30.71
C ARG A 178 7.86 4.51 31.84
N ALA A 179 7.71 3.22 31.52
CA ALA A 179 7.78 2.16 32.52
C ALA A 179 9.19 2.09 33.15
N PHE A 180 10.22 2.17 32.32
CA PHE A 180 11.61 2.21 32.80
C PHE A 180 11.87 3.40 33.73
N THR A 181 11.43 4.62 33.36
CA THR A 181 11.63 5.81 34.21
C THR A 181 10.79 5.78 35.49
N SER A 182 9.67 5.06 35.50
CA SER A 182 8.86 4.83 36.71
C SER A 182 9.35 3.65 37.56
N GLY A 183 10.44 3.00 37.17
CA GLY A 183 11.11 1.95 37.93
C GLY A 183 10.66 0.52 37.61
N ASP A 184 9.73 0.33 36.68
CA ASP A 184 9.39 -0.99 36.14
C ASP A 184 10.44 -1.42 35.12
N LEU A 185 11.39 -2.24 35.59
CA LEU A 185 12.48 -2.77 34.79
C LEU A 185 12.12 -4.06 34.03
N LEU A 186 10.91 -4.60 34.19
CA LEU A 186 10.52 -5.87 33.57
C LEU A 186 9.73 -5.68 32.28
N ARG A 187 9.17 -4.49 32.04
CA ARG A 187 8.55 -4.19 30.75
C ARG A 187 9.60 -4.27 29.63
N ARG A 188 9.19 -4.88 28.51
CA ARG A 188 9.99 -4.99 27.28
C ARG A 188 9.18 -4.43 26.13
N VAL A 189 9.88 -3.96 25.10
CA VAL A 189 9.25 -3.62 23.83
C VAL A 189 8.88 -4.93 23.14
N HIS A 190 7.58 -5.16 22.95
CA HIS A 190 7.05 -6.23 22.11
C HIS A 190 6.35 -5.60 20.93
N LEU A 191 6.67 -6.03 19.72
CA LEU A 191 6.05 -5.52 18.51
C LEU A 191 5.56 -6.72 17.71
N ASP A 192 4.31 -6.66 17.27
CA ASP A 192 3.74 -7.64 16.35
C ASP A 192 4.13 -7.29 14.91
N GLU A 193 4.87 -8.19 14.26
CA GLU A 193 5.38 -8.03 12.88
C GLU A 193 6.03 -6.66 12.58
N PRO A 194 6.98 -6.16 13.40
CA PRO A 194 7.57 -4.86 13.18
C PRO A 194 8.40 -4.85 11.91
N PRO A 195 8.45 -3.70 11.22
CA PRO A 195 9.46 -3.48 10.21
C PRO A 195 10.89 -3.67 10.77
N PRO A 196 11.87 -4.04 9.93
CA PRO A 196 13.22 -4.41 10.37
C PRO A 196 13.89 -3.34 11.25
N GLU A 197 13.69 -2.06 10.91
CA GLU A 197 14.24 -0.93 11.64
C GLU A 197 13.73 -0.87 13.08
N PHE A 198 12.43 -1.00 13.28
CA PHE A 198 11.84 -1.02 14.62
C PHE A 198 12.21 -2.30 15.37
N LYS A 199 12.36 -3.42 14.68
CA LYS A 199 12.82 -4.69 15.29
C LYS A 199 14.23 -4.56 15.86
N ASP A 200 15.14 -3.94 15.14
CA ASP A 200 16.53 -3.75 15.60
C ASP A 200 16.60 -2.75 16.75
N THR A 201 15.82 -1.67 16.70
CA THR A 201 15.70 -0.71 17.82
C THR A 201 15.09 -1.37 19.07
N ALA A 202 14.01 -2.16 18.92
CA ALA A 202 13.41 -2.91 20.02
C ALA A 202 14.40 -3.89 20.65
N ARG A 203 15.19 -4.61 19.84
CA ARG A 203 16.24 -5.49 20.34
C ARG A 203 17.28 -4.72 21.15
N CYS A 204 17.79 -3.62 20.60
CA CYS A 204 18.78 -2.78 21.27
C CYS A 204 18.28 -2.25 22.62
N ILE A 205 17.05 -1.71 22.66
CA ILE A 205 16.44 -1.22 23.91
C ILE A 205 16.26 -2.35 24.92
N ASN A 206 15.74 -3.51 24.49
CA ASN A 206 15.57 -4.65 25.38
C ASN A 206 16.90 -5.15 25.95
N THR A 207 17.96 -5.20 25.13
CA THR A 207 19.32 -5.55 25.60
C THR A 207 19.85 -4.55 26.62
N LEU A 208 19.66 -3.24 26.41
CA LEU A 208 20.05 -2.21 27.39
C LEU A 208 19.28 -2.35 28.71
N LEU A 209 17.99 -2.68 28.64
CA LEU A 209 17.17 -2.93 29.83
C LEU A 209 17.65 -4.17 30.58
N ASP A 210 17.99 -5.24 29.86
CA ASP A 210 18.54 -6.47 30.44
C ASP A 210 19.89 -6.22 31.12
N GLU A 211 20.79 -5.45 30.49
CA GLU A 211 22.09 -5.10 31.07
C GLU A 211 21.94 -4.24 32.32
N HIS A 212 21.07 -3.22 32.28
CA HIS A 212 20.77 -2.38 33.44
C HIS A 212 20.19 -3.21 34.60
N GLN A 213 19.32 -4.18 34.30
CA GLN A 213 18.77 -5.11 35.29
C GLN A 213 19.85 -6.02 35.89
N ARG A 214 20.78 -6.55 35.06
CA ARG A 214 21.91 -7.37 35.51
C ARG A 214 22.84 -6.61 36.45
N LEU A 215 23.19 -5.37 36.10
CA LEU A 215 24.04 -4.49 36.93
C LEU A 215 23.38 -4.20 38.29
N ARG A 216 22.06 -3.97 38.31
CA ARG A 216 21.31 -3.71 39.55
C ARG A 216 21.22 -4.92 40.48
N HIS A 217 21.19 -6.13 39.93
CA HIS A 217 21.12 -7.38 40.71
C HIS A 217 22.49 -7.98 41.08
N GLY A 218 23.59 -7.27 40.84
CA GLY A 218 24.93 -7.69 41.28
C GLY A 218 25.53 -8.88 40.52
N GLY A 219 25.01 -9.18 39.32
CA GLY A 219 25.55 -10.25 38.48
C GLY A 219 26.92 -9.88 37.94
N SER A 220 27.97 -10.56 38.40
CA SER A 220 29.28 -10.52 37.74
C SER A 220 29.15 -10.90 36.26
N PRO A 221 29.93 -10.29 35.34
CA PRO A 221 29.73 -10.46 33.91
C PRO A 221 29.96 -11.92 33.48
N GLN A 222 28.87 -12.61 33.16
CA GLN A 222 28.94 -13.86 32.40
C GLN A 222 29.17 -13.46 30.93
N SER A 223 30.41 -13.65 30.48
CA SER A 223 30.87 -13.41 29.11
C SER A 223 30.04 -14.25 28.13
N ASP A 224 29.04 -13.63 27.50
CA ASP A 224 28.47 -14.08 26.22
C ASP A 224 29.49 -13.81 25.10
N ALA A 225 30.64 -14.45 25.19
CA ALA A 225 31.47 -14.73 24.04
C ALA A 225 31.02 -16.09 23.53
N THR A 226 30.43 -16.09 22.32
CA THR A 226 30.21 -17.27 21.49
C THR A 226 31.35 -18.28 21.70
N PRO A 227 31.11 -19.48 22.26
CA PRO A 227 32.19 -20.42 22.42
C PRO A 227 32.52 -20.98 21.03
N SER A 228 33.66 -20.56 20.50
CA SER A 228 34.44 -21.41 19.60
C SER A 228 34.51 -22.83 20.19
N PRO A 229 34.38 -23.89 19.39
CA PRO A 229 34.34 -25.26 19.89
C PRO A 229 35.64 -25.54 20.64
N ARG A 230 35.56 -25.66 21.97
CA ARG A 230 36.64 -26.22 22.77
C ARG A 230 36.68 -27.70 22.45
N ALA A 231 37.79 -28.16 21.87
CA ALA A 231 38.12 -29.57 21.77
C ALA A 231 37.93 -30.22 23.16
N GLY A 232 37.11 -31.28 23.21
CA GLY A 232 36.88 -32.07 24.43
C GLY A 232 35.51 -31.96 25.10
N THR A 233 34.58 -31.08 24.70
CA THR A 233 33.21 -31.09 25.25
C THR A 233 32.24 -31.81 24.32
N LEU A 234 31.73 -32.97 24.74
CA LEU A 234 30.65 -33.69 24.05
C LEU A 234 29.44 -32.77 23.88
N SER A 235 28.85 -32.75 22.69
CA SER A 235 27.57 -32.09 22.45
C SER A 235 26.46 -32.73 23.29
N ASP A 236 25.37 -32.01 23.56
CA ASP A 236 24.24 -32.51 24.38
C ASP A 236 23.61 -33.80 23.82
N GLY A 237 23.76 -34.07 22.52
CA GLY A 237 23.35 -35.33 21.90
C GLY A 237 24.32 -36.47 22.21
N GLU A 238 25.62 -36.23 22.03
CA GLU A 238 26.67 -37.21 22.32
C GLU A 238 26.76 -37.55 23.80
N ARG A 239 26.54 -36.57 24.68
CA ARG A 239 26.48 -36.79 26.14
C ARG A 239 25.35 -37.74 26.51
N ARG A 240 24.17 -37.60 25.90
CA ARG A 240 23.03 -38.50 26.13
C ARG A 240 23.31 -39.91 25.63
N LEU A 241 23.93 -40.04 24.47
CA LEU A 241 24.32 -41.34 23.92
C LEU A 241 25.41 -42.02 24.79
N ALA A 242 26.40 -41.25 25.25
CA ALA A 242 27.46 -41.75 26.14
C ALA A 242 26.89 -42.24 27.48
N ILE A 243 25.93 -41.53 28.06
CA ILE A 243 25.24 -41.98 29.29
C ILE A 243 24.48 -43.29 29.01
N ALA A 244 23.72 -43.37 27.91
CA ALA A 244 22.98 -44.58 27.57
C ALA A 244 23.88 -45.81 27.34
N LEU A 245 25.03 -45.62 26.71
CA LEU A 245 26.03 -46.69 26.50
C LEU A 245 26.74 -47.09 27.80
N LEU A 246 27.01 -46.13 28.69
CA LEU A 246 27.58 -46.40 30.01
C LEU A 246 26.60 -47.15 30.92
N ASP A 247 25.30 -46.87 30.80
CA ASP A 247 24.26 -47.55 31.57
C ASP A 247 24.02 -48.99 31.13
N ASP A 248 24.33 -49.33 29.87
CA ASP A 248 24.27 -50.70 29.34
C ASP A 248 25.50 -51.55 29.73
N TYR A 249 26.54 -50.91 30.29
CA TYR A 249 27.75 -51.58 30.73
C TYR A 249 27.55 -52.25 32.10
N ALA A 250 27.92 -53.53 32.23
CA ALA A 250 27.66 -54.32 33.43
C ALA A 250 28.45 -53.86 34.69
N THR A 251 29.47 -53.03 34.52
CA THR A 251 30.29 -52.49 35.61
C THR A 251 30.10 -50.97 35.75
N PRO A 252 30.09 -50.42 36.97
CA PRO A 252 30.05 -48.98 37.17
C PRO A 252 31.17 -48.28 36.38
N GLY A 253 30.78 -47.37 35.49
CA GLY A 253 31.68 -46.68 34.57
C GLY A 253 31.49 -45.17 34.56
N ALA A 254 32.56 -44.44 34.25
CA ALA A 254 32.55 -43.01 33.97
C ALA A 254 33.46 -42.68 32.79
N LEU A 255 33.04 -41.73 31.97
CA LEU A 255 33.81 -41.20 30.86
C LEU A 255 34.49 -39.91 31.30
N LEU A 256 35.79 -39.82 31.06
CA LEU A 256 36.66 -38.72 31.44
C LEU A 256 37.25 -38.05 30.20
N ASP A 257 37.45 -36.73 30.27
CA ASP A 257 38.26 -36.01 29.27
C ASP A 257 39.77 -36.22 29.53
N SER A 258 40.61 -35.71 28.63
CA SER A 258 42.08 -35.73 28.76
C SER A 258 42.60 -35.00 30.01
N SER A 259 41.82 -34.09 30.60
CA SER A 259 42.13 -33.40 31.85
C SER A 259 41.64 -34.12 33.11
N GLY A 260 41.08 -35.33 32.98
CA GLY A 260 40.57 -36.11 34.10
C GLY A 260 39.18 -35.66 34.59
N ARG A 261 38.51 -34.76 33.87
CA ARG A 261 37.17 -34.29 34.24
C ARG A 261 36.12 -35.30 33.82
N VAL A 262 35.14 -35.52 34.69
CA VAL A 262 34.00 -36.39 34.42
C VAL A 262 33.04 -35.79 33.41
N LEU A 263 32.97 -36.38 32.22
CA LEU A 263 32.07 -35.98 31.15
C LEU A 263 30.70 -36.66 31.26
N ALA A 264 30.66 -37.93 31.66
CA ALA A 264 29.44 -38.71 31.85
C ALA A 264 29.70 -39.85 32.86
N THR A 265 28.65 -40.28 33.57
CA THR A 265 28.73 -41.41 34.52
C THR A 265 27.54 -42.33 34.32
N SER A 266 27.77 -43.64 34.42
CA SER A 266 26.68 -44.62 34.53
C SER A 266 25.88 -44.40 35.82
N ARG A 267 24.63 -44.83 35.82
CA ARG A 267 23.76 -44.86 37.00
C ARG A 267 24.34 -45.72 38.12
N ALA A 268 24.91 -46.89 37.78
CA ALA A 268 25.55 -47.77 38.75
C ALA A 268 26.75 -47.09 39.45
N ALA A 269 27.45 -46.16 38.78
CA ALA A 269 28.51 -45.38 39.39
C ALA A 269 28.01 -44.28 40.34
N LEU A 270 26.79 -43.75 40.10
CA LEU A 270 26.17 -42.78 40.99
C LEU A 270 25.72 -43.39 42.31
N ASP A 271 25.35 -44.68 42.31
CA ASP A 271 24.88 -45.41 43.49
C ASP A 271 26.03 -45.92 44.39
N LEU A 272 27.29 -45.64 44.03
CA LEU A 272 28.46 -46.00 44.85
C LEU A 272 28.64 -45.07 46.07
N PRO A 273 29.31 -45.54 47.14
CA PRO A 273 29.65 -44.72 48.30
C PRO A 273 30.42 -43.45 47.94
N ASP A 274 30.28 -42.40 48.74
CA ASP A 274 30.90 -41.09 48.51
C ASP A 274 32.42 -41.17 48.33
N GLU A 275 33.08 -42.06 49.05
CA GLU A 275 34.53 -42.30 48.96
C GLU A 275 34.94 -42.78 47.56
N ALA A 276 34.21 -43.74 46.98
CA ALA A 276 34.48 -44.25 45.64
C ALA A 276 34.19 -43.20 44.55
N ARG A 277 33.19 -42.33 44.78
CA ARG A 277 32.87 -41.22 43.86
C ARG A 277 33.88 -40.09 43.95
N ALA A 278 34.45 -39.84 45.13
CA ALA A 278 35.50 -38.85 45.34
C ALA A 278 36.80 -39.25 44.61
N GLN A 279 37.19 -40.53 44.69
CA GLN A 279 38.38 -41.03 43.96
C GLN A 279 38.29 -40.78 42.44
N LEU A 280 37.08 -40.81 41.86
CA LEU A 280 36.89 -40.60 40.43
C LEU A 280 37.27 -39.18 39.97
N ARG A 281 37.21 -38.20 40.87
CA ARG A 281 37.60 -36.80 40.60
C ARG A 281 39.10 -36.56 40.80
N GLU A 282 39.76 -37.41 41.57
CA GLU A 282 41.16 -37.28 41.98
C GLU A 282 42.00 -38.48 41.53
N LEU A 283 41.57 -39.14 40.45
CA LEU A 283 42.15 -40.37 39.92
C LEU A 283 43.65 -40.26 39.66
N ASP A 284 44.13 -39.10 39.20
CA ASP A 284 45.54 -38.85 38.90
C ASP A 284 46.39 -38.55 40.15
N ALA A 285 45.78 -38.26 41.30
CA ALA A 285 46.46 -37.96 42.56
C ALA A 285 46.66 -39.19 43.45
N ILE A 286 45.98 -40.29 43.16
CA ILE A 286 46.02 -41.55 43.94
C ILE A 286 47.02 -42.50 43.30
N ALA A 287 47.83 -43.20 44.12
CA ALA A 287 48.79 -44.20 43.65
C ALA A 287 48.06 -45.38 42.97
N GLU A 288 48.65 -45.98 41.93
CA GLU A 288 47.97 -46.95 41.05
C GLU A 288 47.49 -48.21 41.78
N ASP A 289 48.16 -48.57 42.89
CA ASP A 289 47.86 -49.68 43.79
C ASP A 289 46.70 -49.41 44.77
N GLU A 290 46.31 -48.15 44.96
CA GLU A 290 45.22 -47.73 45.85
C GLU A 290 43.93 -47.33 45.08
N ARG A 291 43.93 -47.41 43.75
CA ARG A 291 42.80 -47.00 42.90
C ARG A 291 41.73 -48.09 42.83
N LEU A 292 40.49 -47.71 43.16
CA LEU A 292 39.31 -48.56 42.92
C LEU A 292 38.88 -48.55 41.44
N TRP A 293 39.32 -47.56 40.68
CA TRP A 293 38.92 -47.32 39.30
C TRP A 293 40.05 -47.62 38.32
N ARG A 294 39.79 -48.53 37.38
CA ARG A 294 40.71 -48.83 36.30
C ARG A 294 40.42 -47.93 35.11
N ARG A 295 41.43 -47.16 34.70
CA ARG A 295 41.36 -46.22 33.58
C ARG A 295 41.86 -46.90 32.30
N ARG A 296 41.07 -46.85 31.23
CA ARG A 296 41.42 -47.33 29.89
C ARG A 296 41.25 -46.21 28.88
N GLN A 297 42.26 -45.98 28.06
CA GLN A 297 42.17 -44.99 26.98
C GLN A 297 41.25 -45.51 25.87
N LEU A 298 40.27 -44.71 25.46
CA LEU A 298 39.41 -45.01 24.30
C LEU A 298 39.91 -44.28 23.05
N THR A 299 40.28 -43.01 23.20
CA THR A 299 40.86 -42.16 22.15
C THR A 299 41.91 -41.23 22.77
N ASP A 300 42.59 -40.42 21.96
CA ASP A 300 43.56 -39.41 22.43
C ASP A 300 42.94 -38.40 23.40
N GLU A 301 41.61 -38.21 23.35
CA GLU A 301 40.88 -37.22 24.14
C GLU A 301 39.93 -37.84 25.20
N LEU A 302 39.63 -39.14 25.12
CA LEU A 302 38.64 -39.79 25.97
C LEU A 302 39.19 -41.01 26.69
N TRP A 303 38.86 -41.09 27.98
CA TRP A 303 39.23 -42.18 28.86
C TRP A 303 37.99 -42.77 29.53
N LEU A 304 37.93 -44.09 29.62
CA LEU A 304 36.90 -44.80 30.35
C LEU A 304 37.47 -45.27 31.69
N ALA A 305 36.86 -44.84 32.79
CA ALA A 305 37.15 -45.35 34.13
C ALA A 305 36.05 -46.36 34.50
N THR A 306 36.43 -47.60 34.79
CA THR A 306 35.51 -48.64 35.27
C THR A 306 35.95 -49.12 36.64
N LEU A 307 35.01 -49.35 37.55
CA LEU A 307 35.30 -49.89 38.87
C LEU A 307 35.82 -51.31 38.75
N GLU A 308 37.00 -51.60 39.29
CA GLU A 308 37.52 -52.96 39.37
C GLU A 308 36.74 -53.71 40.46
N ARG A 309 36.35 -54.95 40.17
CA ARG A 309 35.35 -55.70 40.94
C ARG A 309 35.75 -55.72 42.43
N LEU A 310 34.93 -55.12 43.30
CA LEU A 310 34.97 -55.41 44.74
C LEU A 310 34.65 -56.90 44.87
N GLU A 311 35.65 -57.74 45.12
CA GLU A 311 35.39 -59.07 45.66
C GLU A 311 34.69 -58.88 47.00
N ALA A 312 33.49 -59.44 47.11
CA ALA A 312 32.70 -59.46 48.33
C ALA A 312 33.31 -60.41 49.36
#